data_AF-A0A542IUQ2-F1
#
_entry.id   AF-A0A542IUQ2-F1
#
_cell.length_a   1.000
_cell.length_b   1.000
_cell.length_c   1.000
_cell.angle_alpha   90.00
_cell.angle_beta   90.00
_cell.angle_gamma   90.00
#
_symmetry.space_group_name_H-M   'P 1'
#
loop_
_entity.id
_entity.type
_entity.pdbx_description
1 polymer ?
#
loop_
_entity_poly.entity_id
_entity_poly.type
_entity_poly.pdbx_seq_one_letter_code
_entity_poly.pdbx_strand_id
1 'polypeptide(L)'
;MAEFGAEGILLAGAGRALLLQLADPAVGRGVDEHSTFVGRPVNRLKGTLTYVYAIVYGTDEQVNEVRRRVNRAHVPVRRDDNETSPGYSAYDPELQLWVVATLYDTAITIIEKIYGPLDDESADAMYQDYARIGTALQLPPGMWPEDRAAFSRYWSGRISTLRAEGGGVRVGRGLLYPKRTALWYRAIMPSARFLTAGLLPDQLRKDFGLPWSDRHECRFDRTVKTLAVIYPKLPQGLRHWFKNYCLSSLDADIRANSQPGKRRGVRA
;
A
#
# COMPACT_ATOMS: atom_id res chain seq x y z
N MET A 1 -16.55 3.07 18.02
CA MET A 1 -16.01 2.14 17.00
C MET A 1 -14.50 2.29 16.96
N ALA A 2 -13.75 1.21 16.83
CA ALA A 2 -12.29 1.28 16.69
C ALA A 2 -11.95 1.77 15.27
N GLU A 3 -11.13 2.83 15.15
CA GLU A 3 -10.66 3.34 13.86
C GLU A 3 -9.55 2.42 13.29
N PHE A 4 -9.90 1.20 12.87
CA PHE A 4 -8.92 0.20 12.42
C PHE A 4 -8.02 0.69 11.27
N GLY A 5 -8.53 1.58 10.40
CA GLY A 5 -7.74 2.21 9.34
C GLY A 5 -6.61 3.11 9.84
N ALA A 6 -6.62 3.54 11.11
CA ALA A 6 -5.59 4.38 11.71
C ALA A 6 -4.45 3.58 12.38
N GLU A 7 -4.58 2.25 12.47
CA GLU A 7 -3.66 1.38 13.19
C GLU A 7 -2.31 1.28 12.48
N GLY A 8 -1.24 1.65 13.18
CA GLY A 8 0.13 1.56 12.68
C GLY A 8 0.60 0.13 12.40
N ILE A 9 -0.08 -0.91 12.92
CA ILE A 9 0.24 -2.31 12.60
C ILE A 9 0.01 -2.62 11.11
N LEU A 10 -0.81 -1.83 10.42
CA LEU A 10 -1.00 -1.93 8.97
C LEU A 10 0.31 -1.79 8.18
N LEU A 11 1.32 -1.11 8.74
CA LEU A 11 2.67 -1.03 8.16
C LEU A 11 3.33 -2.40 7.99
N ALA A 12 2.98 -3.39 8.82
CA ALA A 12 3.52 -4.75 8.73
C ALA A 12 3.19 -5.44 7.40
N GLY A 13 2.09 -5.06 6.73
CA GLY A 13 1.73 -5.60 5.42
C GLY A 13 1.99 -4.65 4.25
N ALA A 14 2.67 -3.52 4.46
CA ALA A 14 3.06 -2.62 3.38
C ALA A 14 3.78 -3.35 2.23
N GLY A 15 4.69 -4.28 2.58
CA GLY A 15 5.39 -5.10 1.59
C GLY A 15 4.44 -6.07 0.86
N ARG A 16 3.45 -6.65 1.57
CA ARG A 16 2.45 -7.55 0.98
C ARG A 16 1.59 -6.83 -0.05
N ALA A 17 0.98 -5.71 0.32
CA ALA A 17 0.17 -4.90 -0.60
C ALA A 17 0.96 -4.51 -1.83
N LEU A 18 2.21 -4.08 -1.63
CA LEU A 18 3.08 -3.70 -2.73
C LEU A 18 3.41 -4.85 -3.67
N LEU A 19 3.77 -6.02 -3.15
CA LEU A 19 4.08 -7.17 -4.01
C LEU A 19 2.84 -7.70 -4.75
N LEU A 20 1.65 -7.60 -4.15
CA LEU A 20 0.39 -7.90 -4.85
C LEU A 20 0.13 -6.92 -6.00
N GLN A 21 0.38 -5.63 -5.79
CA GLN A 21 0.28 -4.63 -6.86
C GLN A 21 1.27 -4.92 -7.99
N LEU A 22 2.54 -5.20 -7.66
CA LEU A 22 3.58 -5.50 -8.63
C LEU A 22 3.41 -6.84 -9.34
N ALA A 23 2.58 -7.74 -8.80
CA ALA A 23 2.27 -9.01 -9.43
C ALA A 23 1.33 -8.85 -10.63
N ASP A 24 0.61 -7.73 -10.75
CA ASP A 24 -0.09 -7.41 -11.99
C ASP A 24 0.93 -6.93 -13.05
N PRO A 25 0.99 -7.54 -14.25
CA PRO A 25 2.00 -7.21 -15.24
C PRO A 25 2.00 -5.74 -15.70
N ALA A 26 0.82 -5.12 -15.83
CA ALA A 26 0.70 -3.73 -16.27
C ALA A 26 1.14 -2.76 -15.17
N VAL A 27 0.72 -2.99 -13.92
CA VAL A 27 1.19 -2.22 -12.76
C VAL A 27 2.69 -2.39 -12.56
N GLY A 28 3.19 -3.63 -12.62
CA GLY A 28 4.60 -3.96 -12.49
C GLY A 28 5.47 -3.26 -13.54
N ARG A 29 5.03 -3.26 -14.81
CA ARG A 29 5.72 -2.56 -15.90
C ARG A 29 5.70 -1.05 -15.75
N GLY A 30 4.53 -0.46 -15.45
CA GLY A 30 4.42 0.98 -15.24
C GLY A 30 5.28 1.48 -14.08
N VAL A 31 5.42 0.66 -13.04
CA VAL A 31 6.36 0.92 -11.96
C VAL A 31 7.82 0.79 -12.42
N ASP A 32 8.20 -0.29 -13.09
CA ASP A 32 9.58 -0.53 -13.53
C ASP A 32 10.10 0.56 -14.47
N GLU A 33 9.26 1.03 -15.39
CA GLU A 33 9.65 2.02 -16.42
C GLU A 33 9.67 3.47 -15.94
N HIS A 34 8.72 3.87 -15.09
CA HIS A 34 8.53 5.28 -14.74
C HIS A 34 8.98 5.65 -13.34
N SER A 35 9.30 4.66 -12.50
CA SER A 35 9.57 4.93 -11.11
C SER A 35 11.06 4.84 -10.81
N THR A 36 11.57 5.86 -10.12
CA THR A 36 12.80 5.73 -9.31
C THR A 36 12.58 4.84 -8.08
N PHE A 37 11.68 3.84 -8.20
CA PHE A 37 11.06 3.09 -7.12
C PHE A 37 12.08 2.52 -6.15
N VAL A 38 13.11 1.90 -6.72
CA VAL A 38 14.20 1.25 -5.98
C VAL A 38 15.05 2.28 -5.22
N GLY A 39 15.10 3.52 -5.69
CA GLY A 39 15.89 4.60 -5.08
C GLY A 39 15.21 5.30 -3.89
N ARG A 40 13.87 5.28 -3.79
CA ARG A 40 13.12 5.98 -2.73
C ARG A 40 11.87 5.23 -2.21
N PRO A 41 11.99 3.95 -1.81
CA PRO A 41 10.85 3.13 -1.40
C PRO A 41 10.08 3.69 -0.21
N VAL A 42 10.80 4.23 0.77
CA VAL A 42 10.21 4.82 1.99
C VAL A 42 9.37 6.05 1.67
N ASN A 43 9.82 6.90 0.75
CA ASN A 43 9.07 8.08 0.35
C ASN A 43 7.80 7.71 -0.40
N ARG A 44 7.84 6.65 -1.23
CA ARG A 44 6.64 6.13 -1.89
C ARG A 44 5.64 5.57 -0.88
N LEU A 45 6.10 4.72 0.04
CA LEU A 45 5.24 4.18 1.10
C LEU A 45 4.58 5.31 1.89
N LYS A 46 5.36 6.32 2.30
CA LYS A 46 4.84 7.51 2.98
C LYS A 46 3.80 8.22 2.10
N GLY A 47 4.06 8.43 0.81
CA GLY A 47 3.13 9.07 -0.11
C GLY A 47 1.79 8.33 -0.24
N THR A 48 1.82 7.01 -0.43
CA THR A 48 0.61 6.17 -0.49
C THR A 48 -0.17 6.20 0.82
N LEU A 49 0.51 6.10 1.97
CA LEU A 49 -0.17 6.11 3.27
C LEU A 49 -0.68 7.51 3.64
N THR A 50 0.05 8.58 3.33
CA THR A 50 -0.45 9.95 3.46
C THR A 50 -1.71 10.15 2.62
N TYR A 51 -1.74 9.60 1.40
CA TYR A 51 -2.95 9.61 0.57
C TYR A 51 -4.11 8.90 1.28
N VAL A 52 -3.93 7.63 1.66
CA VAL A 52 -4.96 6.82 2.35
C VAL A 52 -5.49 7.53 3.59
N TYR A 53 -4.60 7.99 4.48
CA TYR A 53 -5.02 8.66 5.71
C TYR A 53 -5.71 10.00 5.46
N ALA A 54 -5.29 10.77 4.46
CA ALA A 54 -5.95 12.04 4.14
C ALA A 54 -7.37 11.81 3.61
N ILE A 55 -7.61 10.77 2.79
CA ILE A 55 -8.96 10.46 2.31
C ILE A 55 -9.90 10.02 3.44
N VAL A 56 -9.40 9.26 4.40
CA VAL A 56 -10.25 8.69 5.47
C VAL A 56 -10.39 9.63 6.67
N TYR A 57 -9.33 10.34 7.05
CA TYR A 57 -9.25 11.09 8.30
C TYR A 57 -8.88 12.57 8.11
N GLY A 58 -8.64 13.01 6.89
CA GLY A 58 -8.17 14.35 6.59
C GLY A 58 -9.27 15.39 6.39
N THR A 59 -8.85 16.64 6.27
CA THR A 59 -9.71 17.76 5.86
C THR A 59 -9.87 17.83 4.35
N ASP A 60 -10.88 18.56 3.84
CA ASP A 60 -11.05 18.77 2.40
C ASP A 60 -9.80 19.36 1.72
N GLU A 61 -9.09 20.26 2.40
CA GLU A 61 -7.83 20.82 1.90
C GLU A 61 -6.75 19.74 1.74
N GLN A 62 -6.60 18.87 2.74
CA GLN A 62 -5.67 17.74 2.70
C GLN A 62 -6.05 16.74 1.60
N VAL A 63 -7.33 16.41 1.46
CA VAL A 63 -7.87 15.55 0.40
C VAL A 63 -7.53 16.12 -0.97
N ASN A 64 -7.80 17.40 -1.20
CA ASN A 64 -7.52 18.08 -2.46
C ASN A 64 -6.01 18.08 -2.78
N GLU A 65 -5.17 18.32 -1.78
CA GLU A 65 -3.72 18.31 -1.95
C GLU A 65 -3.18 16.92 -2.32
N VAL A 66 -3.60 15.86 -1.62
CA VAL A 66 -3.13 14.50 -1.96
C VAL A 66 -3.65 14.04 -3.32
N ARG A 67 -4.88 14.42 -3.71
CA ARG A 67 -5.42 14.18 -5.07
C ARG A 67 -4.58 14.88 -6.13
N ARG A 68 -4.19 16.14 -5.91
CA ARG A 68 -3.32 16.89 -6.82
C ARG A 68 -1.93 16.25 -6.93
N ARG A 69 -1.35 15.77 -5.81
CA ARG A 69 -0.04 15.10 -5.79
C ARG A 69 -0.07 13.78 -6.55
N VAL A 70 -1.04 12.91 -6.27
CA VAL A 70 -1.14 11.61 -6.94
C VAL A 70 -1.41 11.78 -8.43
N ASN A 71 -2.30 12.71 -8.82
CA ASN A 71 -2.56 12.99 -10.23
C ASN A 71 -1.30 13.41 -10.96
N ARG A 72 -0.53 14.35 -10.41
CA ARG A 72 0.75 14.78 -10.99
C ARG A 72 1.74 13.63 -11.14
N ALA A 73 1.77 12.71 -10.18
CA ALA A 73 2.63 11.53 -10.23
C ALA A 73 2.13 10.48 -11.25
N HIS A 74 0.83 10.41 -11.51
CA HIS A 74 0.21 9.46 -12.45
C HIS A 74 0.22 9.93 -13.91
N VAL A 75 0.19 11.24 -14.19
CA VAL A 75 0.26 11.81 -15.56
C VAL A 75 1.31 11.16 -16.48
N PRO A 76 2.58 10.96 -16.05
CA PRO A 76 3.59 10.37 -16.90
C PRO A 76 3.55 8.84 -16.96
N VAL A 77 2.76 8.16 -16.14
CA VAL A 77 2.76 6.69 -16.00
C VAL A 77 1.76 6.09 -16.99
N ARG A 78 2.18 6.05 -18.25
CA ARG A 78 1.41 5.45 -19.34
C ARG A 78 2.30 5.07 -20.51
N ARG A 79 1.87 4.04 -21.22
CA ARG A 79 2.42 3.59 -22.51
C ARG A 79 1.27 3.15 -23.40
N ASP A 80 1.34 3.52 -24.66
CA ASP A 80 0.48 2.96 -25.67
C ASP A 80 0.84 1.48 -25.90
N ASP A 81 -0.10 0.73 -26.46
CA ASP A 81 0.13 -0.65 -26.87
C ASP A 81 1.16 -0.75 -27.99
N ASN A 82 1.84 -1.88 -28.05
CA ASN A 82 2.75 -2.21 -29.15
C ASN A 82 2.67 -3.70 -29.51
N GLU A 83 3.35 -4.09 -30.58
CA GLU A 83 3.32 -5.45 -31.14
C GLU A 83 3.66 -6.55 -30.12
N THR A 84 4.45 -6.23 -29.10
CA THR A 84 4.98 -7.21 -28.14
C THR A 84 4.35 -7.11 -26.76
N SER A 85 3.48 -6.12 -26.53
CA SER A 85 3.04 -5.77 -25.18
C SER A 85 1.82 -4.86 -25.16
N PRO A 86 0.77 -5.21 -24.38
CA PRO A 86 -0.35 -4.31 -24.13
C PRO A 86 0.12 -3.00 -23.49
N GLY A 87 -0.58 -1.91 -23.81
CA GLY A 87 -0.37 -0.62 -23.17
C GLY A 87 -0.77 -0.64 -21.70
N TYR A 88 -0.47 0.44 -20.99
CA TYR A 88 -0.92 0.64 -19.61
C TYR A 88 -1.11 2.12 -19.32
N SER A 89 -1.95 2.42 -18.32
CA SER A 89 -2.12 3.76 -17.80
C SER A 89 -2.41 3.71 -16.32
N ALA A 90 -1.82 4.63 -15.54
CA ALA A 90 -2.18 4.79 -14.13
C ALA A 90 -3.61 5.35 -13.92
N TYR A 91 -4.30 5.71 -15.01
CA TYR A 91 -5.72 6.07 -15.06
C TYR A 91 -6.61 4.93 -15.58
N ASP A 92 -6.05 3.75 -15.85
CA ASP A 92 -6.85 2.57 -16.15
C ASP A 92 -7.66 2.18 -14.91
N PRO A 93 -9.00 2.20 -14.97
CA PRO A 93 -9.83 1.96 -13.79
C PRO A 93 -9.75 0.51 -13.29
N GLU A 94 -9.46 -0.49 -14.13
CA GLU A 94 -9.27 -1.86 -13.68
C GLU A 94 -7.97 -2.00 -12.87
N LEU A 95 -6.90 -1.32 -13.29
CA LEU A 95 -5.65 -1.28 -12.54
C LEU A 95 -5.79 -0.51 -11.23
N GLN A 96 -6.57 0.58 -11.22
CA GLN A 96 -6.88 1.32 -10.00
C GLN A 96 -7.70 0.49 -9.02
N LEU A 97 -8.71 -0.25 -9.52
CA LEU A 97 -9.47 -1.20 -8.72
C LEU A 97 -8.54 -2.23 -8.09
N TRP A 98 -7.62 -2.82 -8.87
CA TRP A 98 -6.65 -3.78 -8.35
C TRP A 98 -5.78 -3.16 -7.24
N VAL A 99 -5.22 -1.96 -7.47
CA VAL A 99 -4.39 -1.28 -6.48
C VAL A 99 -5.15 -1.06 -5.17
N VAL A 100 -6.38 -0.56 -5.21
CA VAL A 100 -7.18 -0.29 -4.01
C VAL A 100 -7.60 -1.60 -3.33
N ALA A 101 -7.98 -2.62 -4.11
CA ALA A 101 -8.34 -3.94 -3.61
C ALA A 101 -7.21 -4.59 -2.81
N THR A 102 -5.96 -4.50 -3.30
CA THR A 102 -4.80 -5.02 -2.56
C THR A 102 -4.55 -4.29 -1.24
N LEU A 103 -4.90 -3.00 -1.14
CA LEU A 103 -4.79 -2.24 0.10
C LEU A 103 -5.87 -2.68 1.10
N TYR A 104 -7.12 -2.84 0.65
CA TYR A 104 -8.23 -3.29 1.49
C TYR A 104 -7.99 -4.70 2.03
N ASP A 105 -7.71 -5.66 1.15
CA ASP A 105 -7.49 -7.06 1.55
C ASP A 105 -6.27 -7.21 2.47
N THR A 106 -5.20 -6.45 2.22
CA THR A 106 -4.03 -6.43 3.12
C THR A 106 -4.41 -5.89 4.50
N ALA A 107 -5.22 -4.84 4.56
CA ALA A 107 -5.59 -4.24 5.82
C ALA A 107 -6.51 -5.15 6.64
N ILE A 108 -7.55 -5.73 6.03
CA ILE A 108 -8.41 -6.73 6.69
C ILE A 108 -7.58 -7.92 7.18
N THR A 109 -6.70 -8.47 6.33
CA THR A 109 -5.81 -9.58 6.71
C THR A 109 -4.99 -9.28 7.97
N ILE A 110 -4.45 -8.06 8.09
CA ILE A 110 -3.64 -7.67 9.25
C ILE A 110 -4.52 -7.44 10.46
N ILE A 111 -5.61 -6.67 10.31
CA ILE A 111 -6.49 -6.31 11.42
C ILE A 111 -7.07 -7.58 12.04
N GLU A 112 -7.57 -8.52 11.22
CA GLU A 112 -8.14 -9.76 11.75
C GLU A 112 -7.10 -10.68 12.38
N LYS A 113 -5.86 -10.68 11.89
CA LYS A 113 -4.75 -11.40 12.54
C LYS A 113 -4.37 -10.82 13.91
N ILE A 114 -4.71 -9.56 14.19
CA ILE A 114 -4.31 -8.86 15.42
C ILE A 114 -5.46 -8.74 16.42
N TYR A 115 -6.67 -8.47 15.94
CA TYR A 115 -7.85 -8.21 16.75
C TYR A 115 -8.89 -9.35 16.71
N GLY A 116 -8.69 -10.35 15.84
CA GLY A 116 -9.72 -11.35 15.52
C GLY A 116 -10.70 -10.85 14.45
N PRO A 117 -11.66 -11.70 14.04
CA PRO A 117 -12.67 -11.33 13.04
C PRO A 117 -13.38 -10.03 13.42
N LEU A 118 -13.56 -9.13 12.45
CA LEU A 118 -14.30 -7.90 12.67
C LEU A 118 -15.81 -8.20 12.75
N ASP A 119 -16.52 -7.45 13.59
CA ASP A 119 -17.97 -7.38 13.51
C ASP A 119 -18.40 -6.72 12.19
N ASP A 120 -19.63 -6.99 11.76
CA ASP A 120 -20.12 -6.54 10.45
C ASP A 120 -20.13 -5.02 10.29
N GLU A 121 -20.44 -4.26 11.35
CA GLU A 121 -20.44 -2.79 11.32
C GLU A 121 -19.03 -2.26 11.07
N SER A 122 -18.03 -2.76 11.82
CA SER A 122 -16.62 -2.39 11.64
C SER A 122 -16.10 -2.81 10.26
N ALA A 123 -16.45 -4.00 9.80
CA ALA A 123 -16.03 -4.52 8.50
C ALA A 123 -16.62 -3.71 7.33
N ASP A 124 -17.90 -3.34 7.42
CA ASP A 124 -18.58 -2.53 6.41
C ASP A 124 -18.09 -1.08 6.43
N ALA A 125 -17.87 -0.48 7.60
CA ALA A 125 -17.29 0.86 7.72
C ALA A 125 -15.91 0.92 7.05
N MET A 126 -15.05 -0.07 7.34
CA MET A 126 -13.75 -0.18 6.70
C MET A 126 -13.88 -0.40 5.20
N TYR A 127 -14.81 -1.24 4.73
CA TYR A 127 -15.06 -1.44 3.31
C TYR A 127 -15.42 -0.14 2.57
N GLN A 128 -16.27 0.69 3.17
CA GLN A 128 -16.67 1.99 2.63
C GLN A 128 -15.51 3.00 2.58
N ASP A 129 -14.60 2.97 3.55
CA ASP A 129 -13.39 3.80 3.52
C ASP A 129 -12.52 3.48 2.30
N TYR A 130 -12.40 2.20 1.93
CA TYR A 130 -11.67 1.81 0.72
C TYR A 130 -12.40 2.15 -0.58
N ALA A 131 -13.74 2.13 -0.60
CA ALA A 131 -14.52 2.66 -1.72
C ALA A 131 -14.24 4.16 -1.95
N ARG A 132 -14.15 4.95 -0.87
CA ARG A 132 -13.79 6.38 -0.92
C ARG A 132 -12.36 6.59 -1.42
N ILE A 133 -11.41 5.79 -0.94
CA ILE A 133 -10.01 5.79 -1.41
C ILE A 133 -9.94 5.53 -2.91
N GLY A 134 -10.67 4.53 -3.41
CA GLY A 134 -10.73 4.23 -4.84
C GLY A 134 -11.31 5.40 -5.65
N THR A 135 -12.46 5.93 -5.23
CA THR A 135 -13.11 7.05 -5.91
C THR A 135 -12.21 8.29 -5.97
N ALA A 136 -11.51 8.59 -4.87
CA ALA A 136 -10.57 9.70 -4.84
C ALA A 136 -9.37 9.49 -5.80
N LEU A 137 -9.06 8.24 -6.16
CA LEU A 137 -8.02 7.86 -7.13
C LEU A 137 -8.50 7.93 -8.58
N GLN A 138 -9.77 8.30 -8.79
CA GLN A 138 -10.50 8.33 -10.07
C GLN A 138 -11.11 6.99 -10.51
N LEU A 139 -11.16 5.99 -9.62
CA LEU A 139 -11.96 4.79 -9.88
C LEU A 139 -13.44 5.21 -9.97
N PRO A 140 -14.17 4.86 -11.04
CA PRO A 140 -15.61 5.11 -11.08
C PRO A 140 -16.31 4.42 -9.90
N PRO A 141 -17.23 5.09 -9.17
CA PRO A 141 -17.85 4.53 -7.97
C PRO A 141 -18.49 3.15 -8.19
N GLY A 142 -19.09 2.92 -9.36
CA GLY A 142 -19.73 1.64 -9.71
C GLY A 142 -18.76 0.50 -10.06
N MET A 143 -17.45 0.74 -10.12
CA MET A 143 -16.45 -0.32 -10.35
C MET A 143 -15.91 -0.91 -9.05
N TRP A 144 -16.05 -0.22 -7.90
CA TRP A 144 -15.81 -0.86 -6.61
C TRP A 144 -16.88 -1.92 -6.39
N PRO A 145 -16.55 -3.14 -5.92
CA PRO A 145 -17.57 -4.19 -5.75
C PRO A 145 -18.67 -3.72 -4.79
N GLU A 146 -19.91 -4.06 -5.09
CA GLU A 146 -21.09 -3.52 -4.38
C GLU A 146 -21.06 -3.83 -2.87
N ASP A 147 -20.55 -4.99 -2.49
CA ASP A 147 -20.46 -5.47 -1.12
C ASP A 147 -19.23 -6.37 -0.91
N ARG A 148 -19.00 -6.77 0.35
CA ARG A 148 -17.88 -7.64 0.74
C ARG A 148 -17.94 -9.02 0.07
N ALA A 149 -19.12 -9.52 -0.30
CA ALA A 149 -19.27 -10.81 -0.97
C ALA A 149 -18.85 -10.72 -2.46
N ALA A 150 -19.23 -9.64 -3.15
CA ALA A 150 -18.78 -9.30 -4.49
C ALA A 150 -17.27 -9.07 -4.52
N PHE A 151 -16.73 -8.37 -3.52
CA PHE A 151 -15.28 -8.23 -3.35
C PHE A 151 -14.60 -9.59 -3.22
N SER A 152 -15.12 -10.49 -2.37
CA SER A 152 -14.54 -11.82 -2.18
C SER A 152 -14.49 -12.63 -3.49
N ARG A 153 -15.54 -12.55 -4.32
CA ARG A 153 -15.58 -13.17 -5.66
C ARG A 153 -14.54 -12.57 -6.60
N TYR A 154 -14.49 -11.24 -6.69
CA TYR A 154 -13.50 -10.52 -7.50
C TYR A 154 -12.07 -10.90 -7.09
N TRP A 155 -11.78 -10.83 -5.79
CA TRP A 155 -10.47 -11.11 -5.21
C TRP A 155 -10.02 -12.54 -5.49
N SER A 156 -10.89 -13.52 -5.22
CA SER A 156 -10.59 -14.94 -5.45
C SER A 156 -10.32 -15.23 -6.93
N GLY A 157 -11.13 -14.65 -7.83
CA GLY A 157 -10.92 -14.75 -9.28
C GLY A 157 -9.54 -14.20 -9.68
N ARG A 158 -9.22 -12.96 -9.29
CA ARG A 158 -7.93 -12.32 -9.61
C ARG A 158 -6.74 -13.08 -9.04
N ILE A 159 -6.79 -13.48 -7.77
CA ILE A 159 -5.68 -14.19 -7.12
C ILE A 159 -5.41 -15.55 -7.76
N SER A 160 -6.43 -16.26 -8.23
CA SER A 160 -6.26 -17.58 -8.86
C SER A 160 -5.41 -17.53 -10.14
N THR A 161 -5.54 -16.46 -10.93
CA THR A 161 -4.87 -16.28 -12.21
C THR A 161 -3.60 -15.43 -12.12
N LEU A 162 -3.41 -14.68 -11.03
CA LEU A 162 -2.29 -13.74 -10.88
C LEU A 162 -0.95 -14.48 -10.85
N ARG A 163 0.00 -14.04 -11.69
CA ARG A 163 1.38 -14.52 -11.72
C ARG A 163 2.31 -13.32 -11.82
N ALA A 164 3.26 -13.23 -10.90
CA ALA A 164 4.22 -12.12 -10.92
C ALA A 164 5.36 -12.44 -11.89
N GLU A 165 5.64 -11.53 -12.83
CA GLU A 165 6.69 -11.72 -13.83
C GLU A 165 7.41 -10.41 -14.18
N GLY A 166 8.48 -10.53 -14.99
CA GLY A 166 9.11 -9.40 -15.66
C GLY A 166 9.54 -8.25 -14.74
N GLY A 167 9.12 -7.02 -15.10
CA GLY A 167 9.45 -5.80 -14.36
C GLY A 167 8.95 -5.79 -12.93
N GLY A 168 7.75 -6.32 -12.68
CA GLY A 168 7.16 -6.42 -11.35
C GLY A 168 8.04 -7.21 -10.37
N VAL A 169 8.52 -8.39 -10.80
CA VAL A 169 9.44 -9.22 -9.99
C VAL A 169 10.78 -8.53 -9.77
N ARG A 170 11.35 -7.88 -10.81
CA ARG A 170 12.62 -7.13 -10.66
C ARG A 170 12.51 -6.02 -9.63
N VAL A 171 11.46 -5.20 -9.70
CA VAL A 171 11.22 -4.12 -8.75
C VAL A 171 10.97 -4.69 -7.36
N GLY A 172 10.07 -5.66 -7.24
CA GLY A 172 9.75 -6.31 -5.96
C GLY A 172 11.01 -6.85 -5.26
N ARG A 173 11.86 -7.58 -5.99
CA ARG A 173 13.13 -8.09 -5.45
C ARG A 173 14.12 -6.98 -5.13
N GLY A 174 14.22 -5.95 -5.96
CA GLY A 174 15.08 -4.79 -5.71
C GLY A 174 14.75 -4.08 -4.39
N LEU A 175 13.47 -4.09 -4.00
CA LEU A 175 12.99 -3.50 -2.77
C LEU A 175 13.23 -4.36 -1.55
N LEU A 176 13.03 -5.66 -1.69
CA LEU A 176 13.27 -6.64 -0.63
C LEU A 176 14.77 -6.81 -0.36
N TYR A 177 15.61 -6.65 -1.38
CA TYR A 177 17.05 -6.83 -1.34
C TYR A 177 17.80 -5.59 -1.85
N PRO A 178 17.70 -4.46 -1.12
CA PRO A 178 18.36 -3.22 -1.53
C PRO A 178 19.89 -3.35 -1.51
N LYS A 179 20.56 -3.00 -2.63
CA LYS A 179 22.03 -3.08 -2.74
C LYS A 179 22.75 -1.83 -2.21
N ARG A 180 22.13 -0.65 -2.27
CA ARG A 180 22.73 0.65 -1.90
C ARG A 180 21.75 1.49 -1.09
N THR A 181 21.59 1.19 0.20
CA THR A 181 20.70 1.94 1.12
C THR A 181 21.37 2.23 2.45
N ALA A 182 20.79 3.17 3.20
CA ALA A 182 21.19 3.49 4.57
C ALA A 182 21.19 2.25 5.48
N LEU A 183 22.10 2.23 6.48
CA LEU A 183 22.30 1.10 7.37
C LEU A 183 21.05 0.72 8.17
N TRP A 184 20.29 1.71 8.64
CA TRP A 184 19.04 1.47 9.36
C TRP A 184 18.00 0.73 8.51
N TYR A 185 17.94 1.01 7.20
CA TYR A 185 17.02 0.32 6.29
C TYR A 185 17.44 -1.14 6.15
N ARG A 186 18.74 -1.41 5.99
CA ARG A 186 19.29 -2.77 5.92
C ARG A 186 18.99 -3.59 7.18
N ALA A 187 18.93 -2.95 8.35
CA ALA A 187 18.60 -3.61 9.61
C ALA A 187 17.11 -4.01 9.70
N ILE A 188 16.19 -3.21 9.18
CA ILE A 188 14.74 -3.48 9.22
C ILE A 188 14.32 -4.52 8.16
N MET A 189 14.99 -4.52 7.00
CA MET A 189 14.57 -5.30 5.83
C MET A 189 14.43 -6.82 6.04
N PRO A 190 15.27 -7.53 6.81
CA PRO A 190 15.05 -8.96 7.08
C PRO A 190 13.69 -9.24 7.73
N SER A 191 13.27 -8.43 8.70
CA SER A 191 11.98 -8.57 9.37
C SER A 191 10.82 -8.20 8.43
N ALA A 192 10.97 -7.11 7.67
CA ALA A 192 9.98 -6.72 6.67
C ALA A 192 9.78 -7.80 5.60
N ARG A 193 10.88 -8.41 5.10
CA ARG A 193 10.83 -9.54 4.17
C ARG A 193 10.13 -10.75 4.78
N PHE A 194 10.44 -11.07 6.03
CA PHE A 194 9.84 -12.21 6.72
C PHE A 194 8.32 -12.05 6.87
N LEU A 195 7.87 -10.89 7.34
CA LEU A 195 6.43 -10.58 7.44
C LEU A 195 5.75 -10.58 6.08
N THR A 196 6.38 -9.94 5.09
CA THR A 196 5.86 -9.89 3.71
C THR A 196 5.69 -11.29 3.13
N ALA A 197 6.69 -12.16 3.28
CA ALA A 197 6.62 -13.53 2.80
C ALA A 197 5.52 -14.33 3.53
N GLY A 198 5.40 -14.21 4.85
CA GLY A 198 4.35 -14.91 5.61
C GLY A 198 2.93 -14.42 5.30
N LEU A 199 2.77 -13.18 4.85
CA LEU A 199 1.47 -12.60 4.49
C LEU A 199 1.07 -12.81 3.03
N LEU A 200 2.00 -13.23 2.16
CA LEU A 200 1.73 -13.45 0.74
C LEU A 200 1.12 -14.83 0.47
N PRO A 201 0.22 -14.95 -0.53
CA PRO A 201 -0.16 -16.23 -1.11
C PRO A 201 1.05 -17.03 -1.60
N ASP A 202 0.98 -18.36 -1.49
CA ASP A 202 2.13 -19.25 -1.76
C ASP A 202 2.69 -19.10 -3.19
N GLN A 203 1.82 -18.98 -4.20
CA GLN A 203 2.27 -18.81 -5.58
C GLN A 203 3.08 -17.52 -5.77
N LEU A 204 2.57 -16.38 -5.30
CA LEU A 204 3.28 -15.09 -5.42
C LEU A 204 4.58 -15.08 -4.62
N ARG A 205 4.59 -15.75 -3.47
CA ARG A 205 5.81 -15.94 -2.68
C ARG A 205 6.90 -16.64 -3.51
N LYS A 206 6.53 -17.68 -4.27
CA LYS A 206 7.43 -18.38 -5.20
C LYS A 206 7.85 -17.48 -6.36
N ASP A 207 6.93 -16.76 -6.98
CA ASP A 207 7.21 -15.87 -8.11
C ASP A 207 8.22 -14.76 -7.74
N PHE A 208 8.13 -14.19 -6.54
CA PHE A 208 9.11 -13.22 -6.02
C PHE A 208 10.40 -13.86 -5.48
N GLY A 209 10.51 -15.20 -5.48
CA GLY A 209 11.67 -15.94 -5.02
C GLY A 209 11.91 -15.81 -3.51
N LEU A 210 10.84 -15.86 -2.72
CA LEU A 210 10.88 -15.81 -1.26
C LEU A 210 10.77 -17.25 -0.70
N PRO A 211 11.90 -17.89 -0.35
CA PRO A 211 11.84 -19.27 0.16
C PRO A 211 11.07 -19.30 1.48
N TRP A 212 10.25 -20.34 1.64
CA TRP A 212 9.41 -20.53 2.81
C TRP A 212 9.41 -22.00 3.21
N SER A 213 9.50 -22.26 4.51
CA SER A 213 9.57 -23.60 5.07
C SER A 213 8.68 -23.68 6.29
N ASP A 214 8.40 -24.89 6.77
CA ASP A 214 7.56 -25.10 7.96
C ASP A 214 8.10 -24.38 9.20
N ARG A 215 9.43 -24.24 9.31
CA ARG A 215 10.07 -23.45 10.37
C ARG A 215 9.75 -21.97 10.25
N HIS A 216 9.66 -21.43 9.03
CA HIS A 216 9.25 -20.06 8.79
C HIS A 216 7.77 -19.86 9.16
N GLU A 217 6.89 -20.79 8.77
CA GLU A 217 5.47 -20.77 9.10
C GLU A 217 5.25 -20.76 10.63
N CYS A 218 5.82 -21.72 11.35
CA CYS A 218 5.74 -21.79 12.81
C CYS A 218 6.24 -20.52 13.51
N ARG A 219 7.33 -19.92 12.99
CA ARG A 219 7.85 -18.66 13.53
C ARG A 219 6.91 -17.50 13.23
N PHE A 220 6.32 -17.46 12.05
CA PHE A 220 5.40 -16.40 11.62
C PHE A 220 4.13 -16.44 12.47
N ASP A 221 3.53 -17.61 12.65
CA ASP A 221 2.38 -17.82 13.53
C ASP A 221 2.66 -17.37 14.96
N ARG A 222 3.84 -17.71 15.48
CA ARG A 222 4.25 -17.24 16.81
C ARG A 222 4.37 -15.73 16.85
N THR A 223 5.02 -15.12 15.86
CA THR A 223 5.15 -13.66 15.77
C THR A 223 3.78 -12.98 15.73
N VAL A 224 2.85 -13.47 14.90
CA VAL A 224 1.50 -12.92 14.79
C VAL A 224 0.74 -13.09 16.10
N LYS A 225 0.77 -14.27 16.74
CA LYS A 225 0.14 -14.50 18.05
C LYS A 225 0.69 -13.57 19.12
N THR A 226 2.01 -13.35 19.15
CA THR A 226 2.62 -12.40 20.08
C THR A 226 2.17 -10.97 19.80
N LEU A 227 2.13 -10.55 18.53
CA LEU A 227 1.64 -9.22 18.15
C LEU A 227 0.16 -9.02 18.50
N ALA A 228 -0.69 -10.02 18.28
CA ALA A 228 -2.11 -9.99 18.63
C ALA A 228 -2.35 -9.80 20.14
N VAL A 229 -1.43 -10.27 21.00
CA VAL A 229 -1.53 -10.09 22.46
C VAL A 229 -0.95 -8.74 22.91
N ILE A 230 0.13 -8.28 22.28
CA ILE A 230 0.86 -7.08 22.73
C ILE A 230 0.29 -5.80 22.12
N TYR A 231 0.03 -5.80 20.81
CA TYR A 231 -0.32 -4.60 20.06
C TYR A 231 -1.61 -3.92 20.54
N PRO A 232 -2.73 -4.64 20.79
CA PRO A 232 -3.96 -4.01 21.29
C PRO A 232 -3.81 -3.32 22.65
N LYS A 233 -2.81 -3.72 23.44
CA LYS A 233 -2.52 -3.12 24.77
C LYS A 233 -1.71 -1.83 24.68
N LEU A 234 -1.21 -1.47 23.50
CA LEU A 234 -0.48 -0.22 23.31
C LEU A 234 -1.42 0.99 23.40
N PRO A 235 -0.99 2.09 24.02
CA PRO A 235 -1.72 3.35 24.01
C PRO A 235 -2.10 3.78 22.58
N GLN A 236 -3.31 4.31 22.42
CA GLN A 236 -3.83 4.73 21.12
C GLN A 236 -2.90 5.72 20.39
N GLY A 237 -2.26 6.64 21.11
CA GLY A 237 -1.30 7.58 20.53
C GLY A 237 -0.12 6.91 19.83
N LEU A 238 0.37 5.78 20.34
CA LEU A 238 1.41 4.96 19.71
C LEU A 238 0.86 4.18 18.53
N ARG A 239 -0.34 3.60 18.67
CA ARG A 239 -1.01 2.86 17.59
C ARG A 239 -1.31 3.77 16.40
N HIS A 240 -1.72 5.01 16.63
CA HIS A 240 -2.11 5.98 15.59
C HIS A 240 -0.98 6.95 15.20
N TRP A 241 0.23 6.78 15.74
CA TRP A 241 1.35 7.72 15.55
C TRP A 241 1.65 7.97 14.07
N PHE A 242 1.63 6.91 13.24
CA PHE A 242 2.00 7.04 11.84
C PHE A 242 0.96 7.82 11.02
N LYS A 243 -0.34 7.61 11.29
CA LYS A 243 -1.42 8.45 10.75
C LYS A 243 -1.17 9.91 11.08
N ASN A 244 -0.97 10.20 12.37
CA ASN A 244 -0.77 11.56 12.85
C ASN A 244 0.47 12.20 12.22
N TYR A 245 1.58 11.48 12.13
CA TYR A 245 2.79 11.91 11.45
C TYR A 245 2.54 12.26 9.98
N CYS A 246 1.82 11.41 9.25
CA CYS A 246 1.47 11.65 7.85
C CYS A 246 0.62 12.91 7.65
N LEU A 247 -0.43 13.09 8.46
CA LEU A 247 -1.33 14.25 8.36
C LEU A 247 -0.64 15.54 8.79
N SER A 248 0.11 15.53 9.90
CA SER A 248 0.89 16.70 10.34
C SER A 248 1.98 17.10 9.34
N SER A 249 2.63 16.12 8.70
CA SER A 249 3.60 16.37 7.62
C SER A 249 2.92 16.99 6.40
N LEU A 250 1.69 16.58 6.08
CA LEU A 250 0.91 17.14 4.98
C LEU A 250 0.52 18.59 5.25
N ASP A 251 0.08 18.91 6.48
CA ASP A 251 -0.23 20.29 6.89
C ASP A 251 0.97 21.21 6.80
N ALA A 252 2.15 20.72 7.21
CA ALA A 252 3.39 21.48 7.09
C ALA A 252 3.71 21.81 5.63
N ASP A 253 3.54 20.84 4.73
CA ASP A 253 3.76 21.04 3.30
C ASP A 253 2.74 22.02 2.69
N ILE A 254 1.46 21.92 3.04
CA ILE A 254 0.40 22.81 2.57
C ILE A 254 0.71 24.25 3.00
N ARG A 255 0.99 24.47 4.29
CA ARG A 255 1.36 25.80 4.82
C ARG A 255 2.59 26.38 4.14
N ALA A 256 3.60 25.55 3.87
CA ALA A 256 4.81 25.99 3.18
C ALA A 256 4.54 26.41 1.72
N ASN A 257 3.59 25.76 1.03
CA ASN A 257 3.23 26.09 -0.35
C ASN A 257 2.32 27.33 -0.43
N SER A 258 1.51 27.59 0.59
CA SER A 258 0.62 28.76 0.67
C SER A 258 1.34 30.08 1.05
N GLN A 259 2.64 30.05 1.34
CA GLN A 259 3.47 31.24 1.58
C GLN A 259 4.52 31.44 0.45
N PRO A 260 4.16 32.06 -0.69
CA PRO A 260 5.07 32.20 -1.83
C PRO A 260 6.30 33.12 -1.60
N GLY A 261 6.40 33.81 -0.44
CA GLY A 261 7.37 34.88 -0.21
C GLY A 261 8.71 34.53 0.46
N LYS A 262 8.99 33.27 0.83
CA LYS A 262 10.23 32.88 1.56
C LYS A 262 11.18 31.94 0.83
N ARG A 263 11.02 31.77 -0.49
CA ARG A 263 11.99 31.03 -1.33
C ARG A 263 12.60 31.93 -2.42
N ARG A 264 13.47 32.84 -2.00
CA ARG A 264 14.69 33.26 -2.71
C ARG A 264 15.49 34.22 -1.83
N GLY A 265 16.50 33.69 -1.17
CA GLY A 265 17.50 34.45 -0.46
C GLY A 265 18.61 33.51 0.00
N VAL A 266 19.82 33.78 -0.49
CA VAL A 266 21.13 33.17 -0.10
C VAL A 266 21.44 31.86 -0.84
N ARG A 267 22.49 31.74 -1.69
CA ARG A 267 23.63 32.62 -2.01
C ARG A 267 24.19 32.28 -3.40
N ALA A 268 24.76 33.29 -4.06
CA ALA A 268 25.72 33.16 -5.15
C ALA A 268 27.06 32.63 -4.61
#